data_AF-D2ZQT7-F1
#
_entry.id   AF-D2ZQT7-F1
#
_cell.length_a   1.000
_cell.length_b   1.000
_cell.length_c   1.000
_cell.angle_alpha   90.00
_cell.angle_beta   90.00
_cell.angle_gamma   90.00
#
_symmetry.space_group_name_H-M   'P 1'
#
loop_
_entity.id
_entity.type
_entity.pdbx_description
1 polymer ?
#
loop_
_entity_poly.entity_id
_entity_poly.type
_entity_poly.pdbx_seq_one_letter_code
_entity_poly.pdbx_strand_id
1 'polypeptide(L)'
;MKIGRIIFAVIILAVIVIVGIAATSSVLIIAEDESEGGIPGVDMGATWNLTGGFNWIYPGSSFNAQHQTLHNIHLDDPDNPYGAAKEIMEYTYNISPNIIITVNNNAAEKIFGGDIISDIRQYDWGDGMDRGDAADKAMGDFHMNYLAIPECLLTGDMKIHFV
;
A
#
# COMPACT_ATOMS: atom_id res chain seq x y z
N MET A 1 18.23 -39.79 19.57
CA MET A 1 18.04 -38.35 19.87
C MET A 1 16.73 -38.18 20.61
N LYS A 2 16.71 -37.50 21.77
CA LYS A 2 15.49 -37.33 22.58
C LYS A 2 14.49 -36.48 21.79
N ILE A 3 13.25 -36.96 21.66
CA ILE A 3 12.13 -36.31 20.94
C ILE A 3 12.04 -34.80 21.18
N GLY A 4 12.32 -34.33 22.41
CA GLY A 4 12.35 -32.90 22.72
C GLY A 4 13.34 -32.05 21.89
N ARG A 5 14.48 -32.62 21.48
CA ARG A 5 15.45 -31.91 20.60
C ARG A 5 14.93 -31.76 19.17
N ILE A 6 14.15 -32.74 18.70
CA ILE A 6 13.54 -32.69 17.36
C ILE A 6 12.40 -31.67 17.35
N ILE A 7 11.53 -31.68 18.37
CA ILE A 7 10.45 -30.69 18.52
C ILE A 7 11.02 -29.27 18.58
N PHE A 8 12.08 -29.06 19.38
CA PHE A 8 12.71 -27.75 19.49
C PHE A 8 13.31 -27.27 18.15
N ALA A 9 13.96 -28.16 17.40
CA ALA A 9 14.50 -27.85 16.08
C ALA A 9 13.39 -27.47 15.07
N VAL A 10 12.24 -28.15 15.10
CA VAL A 10 11.09 -27.83 14.25
C VAL A 10 10.51 -26.46 14.60
N ILE A 11 10.40 -26.12 15.89
CA ILE A 11 9.93 -24.80 16.32
C ILE A 11 10.87 -23.70 15.83
N ILE A 12 12.19 -23.88 15.98
CA ILE A 12 13.17 -22.90 15.48
C ILE A 12 13.04 -22.73 13.97
N LEU A 13 12.91 -23.83 13.22
CA LEU A 13 12.74 -23.76 11.77
C LEU A 13 11.46 -23.00 11.39
N ALA A 14 10.34 -23.27 12.07
CA ALA A 14 9.09 -22.56 11.85
C ALA A 14 9.23 -21.05 12.12
N VAL A 15 9.92 -20.67 13.20
CA VAL A 15 10.19 -19.24 13.49
C VAL A 15 11.05 -18.60 12.42
N ILE A 16 12.12 -19.27 11.95
CA ILE A 16 12.98 -18.76 10.87
C ILE A 16 12.19 -18.56 9.59
N VAL A 17 11.33 -19.52 9.23
CA VAL A 17 10.47 -19.42 8.03
C VAL A 17 9.49 -18.27 8.17
N ILE A 18 8.81 -18.13 9.31
CA ILE A 18 7.85 -17.03 9.56
C ILE A 18 8.55 -15.67 9.52
N VAL A 19 9.72 -15.54 10.16
CA VAL A 19 10.51 -14.30 10.15
C VAL A 19 11.04 -14.00 8.75
N GLY A 20 11.47 -15.02 8.00
CA GLY A 20 11.91 -14.88 6.62
C GLY A 20 10.77 -14.39 5.73
N ILE A 21 9.59 -14.99 5.85
CA ILE A 21 8.38 -14.52 5.14
C ILE A 21 8.09 -13.09 5.55
N ALA A 22 7.96 -12.78 6.84
CA ALA A 22 7.67 -11.42 7.32
C ALA A 22 8.70 -10.36 6.90
N ALA A 23 9.98 -10.72 6.76
CA ALA A 23 11.03 -9.83 6.29
C ALA A 23 10.97 -9.56 4.78
N THR A 24 10.44 -10.50 3.99
CA THR A 24 10.25 -10.39 2.54
C THR A 24 8.85 -9.95 2.12
N SER A 25 7.85 -10.16 2.99
CA SER A 25 6.48 -9.72 2.81
C SER A 25 6.46 -8.20 2.84
N SER A 26 6.09 -7.61 1.71
CA SER A 26 5.80 -6.19 1.67
C SER A 26 4.31 -5.97 1.95
N VAL A 27 4.01 -4.90 2.66
CA VAL A 27 2.68 -4.31 2.72
C VAL A 27 2.58 -3.38 1.53
N LEU A 28 1.55 -3.55 0.72
CA LEU A 28 1.17 -2.54 -0.26
C LEU A 28 0.14 -1.62 0.39
N ILE A 29 0.37 -0.31 0.34
CA ILE A 29 -0.58 0.71 0.78
C ILE A 29 -1.03 1.44 -0.47
N ILE A 30 -2.33 1.54 -0.70
CA ILE A 30 -2.92 2.25 -1.84
C ILE A 30 -3.94 3.27 -1.37
N ALA A 31 -3.86 4.48 -1.94
CA ALA A 31 -4.84 5.53 -1.75
C ALA A 31 -5.83 5.50 -2.91
N GLU A 32 -7.09 5.31 -2.59
CA GLU A 32 -8.19 5.18 -3.53
C GLU A 32 -8.95 6.50 -3.60
N ASP A 33 -9.18 6.99 -4.82
CA ASP A 33 -10.06 8.12 -5.08
C ASP A 33 -11.46 7.60 -5.44
N GLU A 34 -12.37 7.65 -4.45
CA GLU A 34 -13.77 7.24 -4.61
C GLU A 34 -14.61 8.33 -5.32
N SER A 35 -14.05 9.51 -5.62
CA SER A 35 -14.75 10.63 -6.25
C SER A 35 -14.79 10.54 -7.79
N GLU A 36 -14.00 9.65 -8.40
CA GLU A 36 -13.90 9.47 -9.85
C GLU A 36 -15.06 8.66 -10.45
N GLY A 37 -16.28 9.20 -10.40
CA GLY A 37 -17.41 8.65 -11.17
C GLY A 37 -17.95 7.30 -10.68
N GLY A 38 -17.61 6.90 -9.46
CA GLY A 38 -18.21 5.77 -8.73
C GLY A 38 -17.45 4.44 -8.82
N ILE A 39 -16.40 4.33 -9.65
CA ILE A 39 -15.44 3.22 -9.62
C ILE A 39 -14.13 3.81 -9.08
N PRO A 40 -13.63 3.39 -7.90
CA PRO A 40 -12.45 3.98 -7.32
C PRO A 40 -11.20 3.77 -8.19
N GLY A 41 -10.47 4.86 -8.44
CA GLY A 41 -9.12 4.81 -9.02
C GLY A 41 -8.06 4.76 -7.91
N VAL A 42 -6.89 4.15 -8.17
CA VAL A 42 -5.75 4.20 -7.24
C VAL A 42 -4.80 5.33 -7.64
N ASP A 43 -4.77 6.40 -6.87
CA ASP A 43 -4.02 7.62 -7.19
C ASP A 43 -2.60 7.65 -6.63
N MET A 44 -2.41 6.98 -5.50
CA MET A 44 -1.12 6.86 -4.84
C MET A 44 -0.93 5.45 -4.33
N GLY A 45 0.31 5.00 -4.33
CA GLY A 45 0.67 3.73 -3.74
C GLY A 45 2.04 3.78 -3.12
N ALA A 46 2.28 2.90 -2.15
CA ALA A 46 3.59 2.68 -1.59
C ALA A 46 3.73 1.25 -1.11
N THR A 47 4.97 0.79 -1.05
CA THR A 47 5.31 -0.47 -0.38
C THR A 47 6.02 -0.17 0.93
N TRP A 48 5.79 -1.03 1.92
CA TRP A 48 6.56 -1.02 3.15
C TRP A 48 7.01 -2.44 3.49
N ASN A 49 8.28 -2.59 3.87
CA ASN A 49 8.76 -3.82 4.48
C ASN A 49 9.79 -3.53 5.58
N LEU A 50 10.09 -4.55 6.38
CA LEU A 50 10.95 -4.43 7.57
C LEU A 50 12.40 -4.01 7.27
N THR A 51 12.90 -4.24 6.05
CA THR A 51 14.32 -4.06 5.70
C THR A 51 14.58 -2.83 4.85
N GLY A 52 13.69 -2.53 3.90
CA GLY A 52 13.76 -1.41 2.96
C GLY A 52 12.89 -0.22 3.34
N GLY A 53 12.09 -0.31 4.41
CA GLY A 53 11.23 0.79 4.84
C GLY A 53 10.15 1.12 3.81
N PHE A 54 9.77 2.40 3.73
CA PHE A 54 8.71 2.89 2.87
C PHE A 54 9.24 3.30 1.49
N ASN A 55 8.58 2.86 0.42
CA ASN A 55 8.96 3.16 -0.96
C ASN A 55 7.71 3.53 -1.76
N TRP A 56 7.68 4.74 -2.31
CA TRP A 56 6.60 5.20 -3.17
C TRP A 56 6.56 4.44 -4.49
N ILE A 57 5.36 4.22 -5.00
CA ILE A 57 5.12 3.66 -6.33
C ILE A 57 4.12 4.54 -7.08
N TYR A 58 4.18 4.51 -8.41
CA TYR A 58 3.25 5.25 -9.26
C TYR A 58 2.21 4.30 -9.86
N PRO A 59 0.95 4.32 -9.41
CA PRO A 59 -0.04 3.33 -9.82
C PRO A 59 -0.29 3.30 -11.33
N GLY A 60 -0.25 4.46 -12.00
CA GLY A 60 -0.45 4.56 -13.45
C GLY A 60 0.70 4.00 -14.30
N SER A 61 1.89 3.79 -13.73
CA SER A 61 3.03 3.16 -14.41
C SER A 61 3.35 1.76 -13.87
N SER A 62 2.54 1.26 -12.95
CA SER A 62 2.62 -0.11 -12.42
C SER A 62 1.61 -0.95 -13.18
N PHE A 63 2.04 -1.96 -13.92
CA PHE A 63 1.16 -2.74 -14.79
C PHE A 63 1.49 -4.23 -14.82
N ASN A 64 0.53 -5.07 -15.22
CA ASN A 64 0.76 -6.50 -15.46
C ASN A 64 1.11 -6.77 -16.94
N ALA A 65 1.28 -8.05 -17.29
CA ALA A 65 1.60 -8.46 -18.66
C ALA A 65 0.54 -8.04 -19.72
N GLN A 66 -0.68 -7.73 -19.30
CA GLN A 66 -1.80 -7.29 -20.14
C GLN A 66 -1.91 -5.77 -20.23
N HIS A 67 -0.97 -5.02 -19.63
CA HIS A 67 -0.99 -3.56 -19.51
C HIS A 67 -2.16 -3.01 -18.68
N GLN A 68 -2.78 -3.83 -17.84
CA GLN A 68 -3.71 -3.36 -16.81
C GLN A 68 -2.91 -2.70 -15.69
N THR A 69 -3.36 -1.54 -15.24
CA THR A 69 -2.57 -0.69 -14.33
C THR A 69 -3.07 -0.79 -12.90
N LEU A 70 -2.18 -0.56 -11.92
CA LEU A 70 -2.57 -0.50 -10.51
C LEU A 70 -3.64 0.58 -10.25
N HIS A 71 -3.60 1.67 -11.03
CA HIS A 71 -4.61 2.73 -11.00
C HIS A 71 -6.04 2.23 -11.28
N ASN A 72 -6.19 1.20 -12.12
CA ASN A 72 -7.48 0.77 -12.67
C ASN A 72 -7.94 -0.59 -12.14
N ILE A 73 -7.38 -1.11 -11.04
CA ILE A 73 -7.68 -2.48 -10.56
C ILE A 73 -9.18 -2.74 -10.33
N HIS A 74 -9.94 -1.73 -9.88
CA HIS A 74 -11.39 -1.86 -9.67
C HIS A 74 -12.19 -1.85 -10.97
N LEU A 75 -11.63 -1.29 -12.05
CA LEU A 75 -12.22 -1.30 -13.38
C LEU A 75 -11.83 -2.56 -14.16
N ASP A 76 -10.56 -2.94 -14.08
CA ASP A 76 -9.95 -4.03 -14.84
C ASP A 76 -10.29 -5.42 -14.25
N ASP A 77 -10.40 -5.53 -12.93
CA ASP A 77 -10.75 -6.75 -12.20
C ASP A 77 -11.71 -6.45 -11.03
N PRO A 78 -13.00 -6.14 -11.30
CA PRO A 78 -13.96 -5.73 -10.27
C PRO A 78 -14.29 -6.84 -9.26
N ASP A 79 -14.11 -8.10 -9.62
CA ASP A 79 -14.39 -9.25 -8.75
C ASP A 79 -13.22 -9.55 -7.80
N ASN A 80 -11.98 -9.18 -8.18
CA ASN A 80 -10.78 -9.42 -7.38
C ASN A 80 -9.70 -8.32 -7.57
N PRO A 81 -10.00 -7.05 -7.25
CA PRO A 81 -9.10 -5.94 -7.54
C PRO A 81 -7.77 -6.04 -6.78
N TYR A 82 -7.80 -6.56 -5.56
CA TYR A 82 -6.61 -6.72 -4.72
C TYR A 82 -5.74 -7.91 -5.11
N GLY A 83 -6.34 -8.95 -5.71
CA GLY A 83 -5.59 -10.02 -6.36
C GLY A 83 -4.86 -9.50 -7.60
N ALA A 84 -5.52 -8.68 -8.43
CA ALA A 84 -4.89 -8.00 -9.56
C ALA A 84 -3.77 -7.07 -9.10
N ALA A 85 -3.98 -6.30 -8.02
CA ALA A 85 -2.93 -5.47 -7.44
C ALA A 85 -1.68 -6.28 -7.05
N LYS A 86 -1.85 -7.45 -6.41
CA LYS A 86 -0.74 -8.35 -6.09
C LYS A 86 0.00 -8.82 -7.35
N GLU A 87 -0.71 -9.26 -8.38
CA GLU A 87 -0.11 -9.67 -9.65
C GLU A 87 0.70 -8.54 -10.30
N ILE A 88 0.15 -7.32 -10.31
CA ILE A 88 0.82 -6.12 -10.86
C ILE A 88 2.11 -5.83 -10.09
N MET A 89 2.09 -5.95 -8.75
CA MET A 89 3.28 -5.75 -7.92
C MET A 89 4.35 -6.81 -8.15
N GLU A 90 3.93 -8.07 -8.31
CA GLU A 90 4.83 -9.18 -8.64
C GLU A 90 5.47 -8.97 -10.01
N TYR A 91 4.72 -8.49 -11.00
CA TYR A 91 5.23 -8.23 -12.34
C TYR A 91 6.13 -7.00 -12.42
N THR A 92 5.67 -5.86 -11.90
CA THR A 92 6.38 -4.56 -12.07
C THR A 92 7.60 -4.46 -11.15
N TYR A 93 7.44 -4.89 -9.90
CA TYR A 93 8.44 -4.64 -8.85
C TYR A 93 9.10 -5.92 -8.33
N ASN A 94 8.66 -7.10 -8.77
CA ASN A 94 9.10 -8.39 -8.23
C ASN A 94 8.88 -8.49 -6.70
N ILE A 95 7.76 -7.92 -6.24
CA ILE A 95 7.33 -7.89 -4.85
C ILE A 95 5.98 -8.58 -4.76
N SER A 96 5.87 -9.58 -3.88
CA SER A 96 4.60 -10.24 -3.59
C SER A 96 4.03 -9.72 -2.27
N PRO A 97 3.12 -8.72 -2.31
CA PRO A 97 2.47 -8.26 -1.10
C PRO A 97 1.57 -9.37 -0.53
N ASN A 98 1.57 -9.50 0.79
CA ASN A 98 0.66 -10.41 1.51
C ASN A 98 -0.47 -9.65 2.20
N ILE A 99 -0.29 -8.33 2.33
CA ILE A 99 -1.24 -7.41 2.94
C ILE A 99 -1.34 -6.21 2.01
N ILE A 100 -2.57 -5.82 1.70
CA ILE A 100 -2.88 -4.57 1.02
C ILE A 100 -3.70 -3.71 1.98
N ILE A 101 -3.29 -2.47 2.19
CA ILE A 101 -4.03 -1.49 2.98
C ILE A 101 -4.60 -0.46 2.01
N THR A 102 -5.93 -0.31 1.99
CA THR A 102 -6.57 0.76 1.24
C THR A 102 -6.86 1.94 2.15
N VAL A 103 -6.77 3.14 1.60
CA VAL A 103 -7.06 4.41 2.26
C VAL A 103 -7.93 5.21 1.29
N ASN A 104 -9.17 5.52 1.65
CA ASN A 104 -10.02 6.36 0.81
C ASN A 104 -9.83 7.86 1.10
N ASN A 105 -10.52 8.72 0.34
CA ASN A 105 -10.46 10.18 0.47
C ASN A 105 -10.76 10.66 1.91
N ASN A 106 -11.73 10.04 2.59
CA ASN A 106 -12.13 10.43 3.94
C ASN A 106 -11.04 10.11 4.97
N ALA A 107 -10.40 8.95 4.86
CA ALA A 107 -9.25 8.62 5.69
C ALA A 107 -8.07 9.55 5.40
N ALA A 108 -7.80 9.84 4.13
CA ALA A 108 -6.74 10.76 3.73
C ALA A 108 -6.96 12.16 4.35
N GLU A 109 -8.16 12.72 4.25
CA GLU A 109 -8.50 14.02 4.83
C GLU A 109 -8.37 14.01 6.35
N LYS A 110 -8.86 12.96 7.05
CA LYS A 110 -8.79 12.88 8.52
C LYS A 110 -7.37 12.72 9.05
N ILE A 111 -6.52 11.95 8.35
CA ILE A 111 -5.16 11.64 8.79
C ILE A 111 -4.21 12.77 8.43
N PHE A 112 -4.30 13.30 7.23
CA PHE A 112 -3.32 14.27 6.74
C PHE A 112 -3.81 15.71 6.81
N GLY A 113 -5.13 15.94 6.83
CA GLY A 113 -5.72 17.27 6.82
C GLY A 113 -5.75 17.89 5.42
N GLY A 114 -6.91 18.40 4.99
CA GLY A 114 -7.07 18.99 3.66
C GLY A 114 -6.94 17.97 2.52
N ASP A 115 -6.99 18.46 1.28
CA ASP A 115 -6.81 17.64 0.06
C ASP A 115 -5.32 17.41 -0.21
N ILE A 116 -4.69 16.59 0.63
CA ILE A 116 -3.25 16.29 0.53
C ILE A 116 -2.90 15.70 -0.85
N ILE A 117 -3.85 15.02 -1.50
CA ILE A 117 -3.64 14.50 -2.86
C ILE A 117 -3.47 15.66 -3.84
N SER A 118 -4.28 16.72 -3.74
CA SER A 118 -4.10 17.94 -4.53
C SER A 118 -2.78 18.65 -4.25
N ASP A 119 -2.34 18.73 -3.00
CA ASP A 119 -1.05 19.37 -2.66
C ASP A 119 0.13 18.56 -3.18
N ILE A 120 0.08 17.23 -3.09
CA ILE A 120 1.09 16.33 -3.68
C ILE A 120 1.10 16.48 -5.20
N ARG A 121 -0.06 16.55 -5.86
CA ARG A 121 -0.17 16.81 -7.30
C ARG A 121 0.40 18.18 -7.67
N GLN A 122 0.17 19.21 -6.86
CA GLN A 122 0.74 20.54 -7.08
C GLN A 122 2.27 20.52 -6.96
N TYR A 123 2.83 19.85 -5.95
CA TYR A 123 4.28 19.77 -5.78
C TYR A 123 4.96 18.88 -6.82
N ASP A 124 4.33 17.77 -7.22
CA ASP A 124 4.80 16.85 -8.27
C ASP A 124 4.69 17.52 -9.66
N TRP A 125 3.47 17.81 -10.12
CA TRP A 125 3.24 18.28 -11.49
C TRP A 125 3.36 19.79 -11.67
N GLY A 126 2.99 20.57 -10.65
CA GLY A 126 3.05 22.03 -10.71
C GLY A 126 4.46 22.55 -10.47
N ASP A 127 5.12 22.04 -9.43
CA ASP A 127 6.43 22.53 -8.98
C ASP A 127 7.60 21.67 -9.48
N GLY A 128 7.32 20.49 -10.06
CA GLY A 128 8.31 19.62 -10.70
C GLY A 128 9.17 18.80 -9.72
N MET A 129 8.69 18.56 -8.50
CA MET A 129 9.37 17.70 -7.54
C MET A 129 9.19 16.22 -7.90
N ASP A 130 10.13 15.37 -7.46
CA ASP A 130 9.84 13.93 -7.48
C ASP A 130 8.66 13.63 -6.55
N ARG A 131 7.79 12.69 -6.91
CA ARG A 131 6.54 12.46 -6.19
C ARG A 131 6.76 12.04 -4.74
N GLY A 132 7.87 11.36 -4.45
CA GLY A 132 8.26 11.05 -3.08
C GLY A 132 8.59 12.31 -2.26
N ASP A 133 9.38 13.22 -2.84
CA ASP A 133 9.70 14.51 -2.22
C ASP A 133 8.47 15.42 -2.09
N ALA A 134 7.57 15.39 -3.08
CA ALA A 134 6.29 16.08 -3.06
C ALA A 134 5.38 15.56 -1.92
N ALA A 135 5.32 14.24 -1.75
CA ALA A 135 4.59 13.61 -0.66
C ALA A 135 5.20 13.93 0.70
N ASP A 136 6.52 13.83 0.85
CA ASP A 136 7.22 14.17 2.09
C ASP A 136 7.07 15.64 2.45
N LYS A 137 7.11 16.53 1.45
CA LYS A 137 6.86 17.96 1.63
C LYS A 137 5.42 18.24 2.06
N ALA A 138 4.43 17.67 1.36
CA ALA A 138 3.03 17.82 1.74
C ALA A 138 2.79 17.30 3.15
N MET A 139 3.24 16.08 3.46
CA MET A 139 3.11 15.51 4.80
C MET A 139 3.88 16.29 5.88
N GLY A 140 4.98 16.98 5.53
CA GLY A 140 5.74 17.84 6.44
C GLY A 140 5.09 19.21 6.68
N ASP A 141 4.39 19.74 5.68
CA ASP A 141 3.66 21.01 5.77
C ASP A 141 2.33 20.84 6.55
N PHE A 142 1.78 19.62 6.63
CA PHE A 142 0.59 19.29 7.42
C PHE A 142 0.88 18.61 8.76
N HIS A 143 0.03 18.84 9.75
CA HIS A 143 0.08 18.12 11.03
C HIS A 143 -0.70 16.81 10.94
N MET A 144 0.00 15.70 10.65
CA MET A 144 -0.63 14.38 10.59
C MET A 144 -1.31 14.01 11.91
N ASN A 145 -2.60 13.69 11.84
CA ASN A 145 -3.41 13.19 12.94
C ASN A 145 -3.35 11.66 12.99
N TYR A 146 -2.29 11.13 13.59
CA TYR A 146 -2.12 9.69 13.79
C TYR A 146 -3.25 9.02 14.59
N LEU A 147 -3.98 9.79 15.42
CA LEU A 147 -5.11 9.26 16.18
C LEU A 147 -6.34 8.98 15.31
N ALA A 148 -6.39 9.52 14.08
CA ALA A 148 -7.43 9.18 13.12
C ALA A 148 -7.25 7.78 12.52
N ILE A 149 -6.05 7.20 12.53
CA ILE A 149 -5.79 5.88 11.91
C ILE A 149 -6.67 4.77 12.53
N PRO A 150 -6.72 4.60 13.87
CA PRO A 150 -7.63 3.62 14.48
C PRO A 150 -9.11 3.90 14.18
N GLU A 151 -9.51 5.18 14.14
CA GLU A 151 -10.88 5.55 13.77
C GLU A 151 -11.21 5.11 12.35
N CYS A 152 -10.35 5.43 11.38
CA CYS A 152 -10.54 5.13 9.97
C CYS A 152 -10.59 3.61 9.70
N LEU A 153 -9.81 2.82 10.45
CA LEU A 153 -9.90 1.36 10.43
C LEU A 153 -11.24 0.84 10.96
N LEU A 154 -11.80 1.48 11.99
CA LEU A 154 -13.08 1.08 12.59
C LEU A 154 -14.30 1.53 11.75
N THR A 155 -14.21 2.67 11.07
CA THR A 155 -15.26 3.18 10.19
C THR A 155 -15.23 2.54 8.80
N GLY A 156 -14.13 1.87 8.45
CA GLY A 156 -13.92 1.24 7.15
C GLY A 156 -13.42 2.20 6.07
N ASP A 157 -13.01 3.42 6.44
CA ASP A 157 -12.33 4.37 5.55
C ASP A 157 -10.90 3.90 5.21
N MET A 158 -10.32 3.07 6.08
CA MET A 158 -9.15 2.24 5.79
C MET A 158 -9.50 0.77 5.91
N LYS A 159 -9.00 -0.07 4.99
CA LYS A 159 -9.25 -1.52 5.02
C LYS A 159 -7.96 -2.29 4.86
N ILE A 160 -7.88 -3.43 5.54
CA ILE A 160 -6.75 -4.37 5.45
C ILE A 160 -7.24 -5.60 4.71
N HIS A 161 -6.61 -5.90 3.59
CA HIS A 161 -6.90 -7.06 2.73
C HIS A 161 -5.74 -8.05 2.80
N PHE A 162 -6.07 -9.32 2.99
CA PHE A 162 -5.11 -10.41 2.94
C PHE A 162 -5.17 -11.05 1.55
N VAL A 163 -4.02 -11.18 0.88
CA VAL A 163 -3.91 -11.57 -0.54
C VAL A 163 -2.85 -12.62 -0.81
#